data_AF-A0A0M2SLA5-F1
#
_entry.id   AF-A0A0M2SLA5-F1
#
_cell.length_a   1.000
_cell.length_b   1.000
_cell.length_c   1.000
_cell.angle_alpha   90.00
_cell.angle_beta   90.00
_cell.angle_gamma   90.00
#
_symmetry.space_group_name_H-M   'P 1'
#
loop_
_entity.id
_entity.type
_entity.pdbx_description
1 polymer ?
#
loop_
_entity_poly.entity_id
_entity_poly.type
_entity_poly.pdbx_seq_one_letter_code
_entity_poly.pdbx_strand_id
1 'polypeptide(L)' 'MRALALVELMLVGYLFYLGISLFFVFLDGGMIAVLIELLRGTIINILLAYTLVLIIDIWRDKKREKLIIKGKLSPDRLF' A
#
# COMPACT_ATOMS: atom_id res chain seq x y z
N MET A 1 14.97 -6.88 -1.14
CA MET A 1 14.64 -5.46 -1.39
C MET A 1 13.83 -5.34 -2.67
N ARG A 2 14.30 -5.87 -3.82
CA ARG A 2 13.55 -5.88 -5.10
C ARG A 2 12.12 -6.48 -5.04
N ALA A 3 11.95 -7.65 -4.41
CA ALA A 3 10.63 -8.28 -4.27
C ALA A 3 9.63 -7.44 -3.44
N LEU A 4 10.13 -6.63 -2.53
CA LEU A 4 9.33 -5.80 -1.63
C LEU A 4 8.90 -4.50 -2.32
N ALA A 5 9.80 -3.91 -3.12
CA ALA A 5 9.48 -2.82 -4.03
C ALA A 5 8.43 -3.23 -5.09
N LEU A 6 8.46 -4.47 -5.57
CA LEU A 6 7.42 -5.01 -6.45
C LEU A 6 6.04 -5.06 -5.76
N VAL A 7 5.99 -5.44 -4.48
CA VAL A 7 4.74 -5.47 -3.71
C VAL A 7 4.21 -4.06 -3.46
N GLU A 8 5.07 -3.10 -3.10
CA GLU A 8 4.70 -1.68 -3.03
C GLU A 8 4.14 -1.17 -4.36
N LEU A 9 4.79 -1.50 -5.49
CA LEU A 9 4.32 -1.10 -6.82
C LEU A 9 2.95 -1.71 -7.16
N MET A 10 2.74 -2.99 -6.84
CA MET A 10 1.44 -3.65 -7.03
C MET A 10 0.34 -3.00 -6.17
N LEU A 11 0.66 -2.62 -4.93
CA LEU A 11 -0.25 -1.92 -4.03
C LEU A 11 -0.62 -0.52 -4.51
N VAL A 12 0.35 0.24 -5.02
CA VAL A 12 0.10 1.53 -5.67
C VAL A 12 -0.80 1.35 -6.89
N GLY A 13 -0.53 0.32 -7.72
CA GLY A 13 -1.39 -0.02 -8.85
C GLY A 13 -2.81 -0.38 -8.44
N TYR A 14 -2.97 -1.14 -7.35
CA TYR A 14 -4.28 -1.52 -6.80
C TYR A 14 -5.06 -0.31 -6.27
N LEU A 15 -4.39 0.62 -5.59
CA LEU A 15 -5.00 1.89 -5.15
C LEU A 15 -5.43 2.74 -6.34
N PHE A 16 -4.63 2.78 -7.41
CA PHE A 16 -4.97 3.52 -8.62
C PHE A 16 -6.19 2.92 -9.32
N TYR A 17 -6.24 1.58 -9.43
CA TYR A 17 -7.41 0.86 -9.93
C TYR A 17 -8.67 1.15 -9.10
N LEU A 18 -8.55 1.13 -7.77
CA LEU A 18 -9.65 1.48 -6.87
C LEU A 18 -10.13 2.92 -7.06
N GLY A 19 -9.20 3.86 -7.24
CA GLY A 19 -9.54 5.25 -7.54
C GLY A 19 -10.34 5.39 -8.84
N ILE A 20 -9.93 4.69 -9.90
CA ILE A 20 -10.66 4.65 -11.17
C ILE A 20 -12.04 4.02 -10.99
N SER A 21 -12.13 2.91 -10.25
CA SER A 21 -13.41 2.24 -9.98
C SER A 21 -14.39 3.17 -9.25
N LEU A 22 -13.92 3.86 -8.21
CA LEU A 22 -14.73 4.83 -7.47
C LEU A 22 -15.13 6.03 -8.35
N PHE A 23 -14.28 6.43 -9.29
CA PHE A 23 -14.60 7.47 -10.26
C PHE A 23 -15.74 7.05 -11.20
N PHE A 24 -15.76 5.81 -11.68
CA PHE A 24 -16.91 5.32 -12.47
C PHE A 24 -18.20 5.23 -11.66
N VAL A 25 -18.12 4.76 -10.40
CA VAL A 25 -19.28 4.75 -9.49
C VAL A 25 -19.79 6.17 -9.24
N PHE A 26 -18.89 7.15 -9.13
CA PHE A 26 -19.25 8.57 -9.03
C PHE A 26 -19.97 9.06 -10.28
N LEU A 27 -19.52 8.69 -11.49
CA LEU A 27 -20.17 9.11 -12.74
C LEU A 27 -21.56 8.47 -12.91
N ASP A 28 -21.74 7.23 -12.48
CA ASP A 28 -22.99 6.48 -12.67
C ASP A 28 -24.06 6.82 -11.61
N GLY A 29 -23.66 7.01 -10.35
CA GLY A 29 -24.59 7.18 -9.22
C GLY A 29 -24.34 8.40 -8.32
N GLY A 30 -23.35 9.24 -8.65
CA GLY A 30 -22.99 10.43 -7.85
C GLY A 30 -22.36 10.10 -6.50
N MET A 31 -22.21 11.10 -5.62
CA MET A 31 -21.52 10.94 -4.33
C MET A 31 -22.18 9.93 -3.38
N ILE A 32 -23.50 9.75 -3.46
CA ILE A 32 -24.21 8.84 -2.56
C ILE A 32 -23.85 7.39 -2.88
N ALA A 33 -23.77 7.03 -4.17
CA ALA A 33 -23.37 5.70 -4.60
C ALA A 33 -21.91 5.40 -4.18
N VAL A 34 -21.02 6.39 -4.30
CA VAL A 34 -19.62 6.26 -3.84
C VAL A 34 -19.54 5.99 -2.33
N LEU A 35 -20.33 6.69 -1.52
CA LEU A 35 -20.37 6.48 -0.07
C LEU A 35 -20.90 5.09 0.30
N ILE A 36 -21.94 4.61 -0.41
CA ILE A 36 -22.48 3.26 -0.22
C ILE A 36 -21.45 2.20 -0.61
N GLU A 37 -20.76 2.37 -1.74
CA GLU A 37 -19.73 1.44 -2.21
C GLU A 37 -18.52 1.40 -1.26
N LEU A 38 -18.15 2.55 -0.71
CA LEU A 38 -17.13 2.66 0.35
C LEU A 38 -17.55 1.89 1.61
N LEU A 39 -18.79 2.08 2.07
CA LEU A 39 -19.36 1.39 3.23
C LEU A 39 -19.54 -0.12 3.02
N ARG A 40 -19.81 -0.57 1.78
CA ARG A 40 -20.12 -1.97 1.46
C ARG A 40 -18.92 -2.92 1.54
N GLY A 41 -17.69 -2.42 1.44
CA GLY A 41 -16.52 -3.30 1.49
C GLY A 41 -15.23 -2.73 0.93
N THR A 42 -15.31 -1.62 0.17
CA THR A 42 -14.13 -0.99 -0.43
C THR A 42 -13.17 -0.46 0.65
N ILE A 43 -13.70 0.07 1.76
CA ILE A 43 -12.90 0.51 2.92
C ILE A 43 -12.11 -0.64 3.53
N ILE A 44 -12.73 -1.82 3.72
CA ILE A 44 -12.06 -2.97 4.36
C ILE A 44 -10.88 -3.46 3.51
N ASN A 45 -11.05 -3.48 2.19
CA ASN A 45 -9.98 -3.88 1.26
C ASN A 45 -8.83 -2.87 1.25
N ILE A 46 -9.15 -1.57 1.28
CA ILE A 46 -8.13 -0.51 1.39
C ILE A 46 -7.39 -0.63 2.72
N LEU A 47 -8.10 -0.87 3.83
CA LEU A 47 -7.50 -0.96 5.16
C LEU A 47 -6.60 -2.19 5.29
N LEU A 48 -7.00 -3.33 4.73
CA LEU A 48 -6.17 -4.54 4.65
C LEU A 48 -4.91 -4.30 3.82
N ALA A 49 -5.06 -3.69 2.65
CA ALA A 49 -3.94 -3.32 1.79
C ALA A 49 -2.94 -2.41 2.52
N TYR A 50 -3.42 -1.39 3.22
CA TYR A 50 -2.59 -0.46 3.97
C TYR A 50 -1.89 -1.12 5.17
N THR A 51 -2.60 -2.01 5.87
CA THR A 51 -2.05 -2.78 7.00
C THR A 51 -0.92 -3.69 6.53
N LEU A 52 -1.08 -4.36 5.38
CA LEU A 52 -0.04 -5.18 4.79
C LEU A 52 1.20 -4.37 4.41
N VAL A 53 1.02 -3.16 3.84
CA VAL A 53 2.14 -2.24 3.54
C VAL A 53 2.90 -1.90 4.81
N LEU A 54 2.21 -1.49 5.88
CA LEU A 54 2.84 -1.13 7.15
C LEU A 54 3.64 -2.29 7.75
N ILE A 55 3.08 -3.51 7.75
CA ILE A 55 3.79 -4.70 8.25
C ILE A 55 5.06 -4.95 7.44
N ILE A 56 4.96 -4.83 6.11
CA ILE A 56 6.06 -5.03 5.19
C ILE A 56 7.17 -3.99 5.41
N ASP A 57 6.80 -2.73 5.63
CA ASP A 57 7.75 -1.64 5.84
C ASP A 57 8.46 -1.75 7.19
N ILE A 58 7.72 -2.04 8.27
CA ILE A 58 8.30 -2.33 9.60
C ILE A 58 9.28 -3.52 9.52
N TRP A 59 8.93 -4.56 8.77
CA TRP A 59 9.82 -5.70 8.58
C TRP A 59 11.08 -5.32 7.78
N ARG A 60 10.95 -4.45 6.78
CA ARG A 60 12.05 -3.92 5.98
C ARG A 60 13.01 -3.11 6.83
N ASP A 61 12.50 -2.24 7.69
CA ASP A 61 13.29 -1.43 8.61
C ASP A 61 14.04 -2.29 9.62
N LYS A 62 13.37 -3.26 10.26
CA LYS A 62 14.04 -4.22 11.15
C LYS A 62 15.13 -5.02 10.44
N LYS A 63 14.93 -5.36 9.16
CA LYS A 63 15.94 -6.06 8.37
C LYS A 63 17.12 -5.16 8.01
N ARG A 64 16.87 -3.89 7.68
CA ARG A 64 17.91 -2.88 7.44
C ARG A 64 18.74 -2.64 8.69
N GLU A 65 18.10 -2.41 9.83
CA GLU A 65 18.76 -2.19 11.11
C GLU A 65 19.69 -3.36 11.46
N LYS A 66 19.20 -4.61 11.32
CA LYS A 66 20.03 -5.82 11.50
C LYS A 66 21.22 -5.90 10.54
N LEU A 67 21.12 -5.37 9.32
CA LEU A 67 22.21 -5.35 8.34
C LEU A 67 23.24 -4.26 8.64
N ILE A 68 22.79 -3.11 9.17
CA ILE A 68 23.65 -2.01 9.63
C ILE A 68 24.45 -2.46 10.86
N ILE A 69 23.79 -3.06 11.86
CA ILE A 69 24.46 -3.60 13.07
C ILE A 69 25.53 -4.64 12.70
N LYS A 70 25.30 -5.44 11.66
CA LYS A 70 26.26 -6.43 11.16
C LYS A 70 27.39 -5.84 10.29
N GLY A 71 27.44 -4.51 10.11
CA GLY A 71 28.45 -3.84 9.29
C GLY A 71 28.35 -4.13 7.79
N LYS A 72 27.25 -4.77 7.33
CA LYS A 72 27.04 -5.14 5.92
C LYS A 72 26.35 -4.04 5.10
N LEU A 73 25.81 -3.02 5.76
CA LEU A 73 25.21 -1.83 5.15
C LEU A 73 25.77 -0.59 5.85
N SER A 74 26.28 0.37 5.10
CA SER A 74 26.60 1.71 5.62
C SER A 74 25.29 2.46 5.91
N PRO A 75 25.15 3.19 7.03
CA PRO A 75 23.94 3.93 7.39
C PRO A 75 23.48 4.90 6.29
N ASP A 76 24.41 5.35 5.46
CA ASP A 76 24.22 6.45 4.51
C ASP A 76 23.74 5.99 3.13
N ARG A 77 23.60 4.67 2.88
CA ARG A 77 23.07 4.16 1.60
C ARG A 77 21.54 4.03 1.66
N LEU A 78 20.89 5.12 1.28
CA LEU A 78 19.46 5.27 1.07
C LEU A 78 18.96 4.57 -0.21
N PHE A 79 19.09 3.24 -0.35
CA PHE A 79 18.34 2.42 -1.34
C PHE A 79 18.20 0.97 -0.91
#